data_AF-A0A8J7XNW4-F1
#
_entry.id   AF-A0A8J7XNW4-F1
#
_cell.length_a   1.000
_cell.length_b   1.000
_cell.length_c   1.000
_cell.angle_alpha   90.00
_cell.angle_beta   90.00
_cell.angle_gamma   90.00
#
_symmetry.space_group_name_H-M   'P 1'
#
loop_
_entity.id
_entity.type
_entity.pdbx_description
1 polymer ?
#
loop_
_entity_poly.entity_id
_entity_poly.type
_entity_poly.pdbx_seq_one_letter_code
_entity_poly.pdbx_strand_id
1 'polypeptide(L)'
;MNYKAAALLLIAGILIFPFSAASIFQEKDESLYTFKAHIVGPLKSSYTVYEYSLAEAIEGVYPEKEIILVTSMILTEGDIQSMQQQNEVWIKGRLLTEDYVCGTHEMYPDVTHVYVIQVKGVLWPEQIYMFKTLLKSPVTGLVAPSYIWFYLVVENPSIHTFEQFSVLVMKTVLVYAAIFSVIRYRTEKWIVMCIILAYALMTMMISIPELFY
;
A
#
# COMPACT_ATOMS: atom_id res chain seq x y z
N MET A 1 15.17 20.25 -27.67
CA MET A 1 15.28 19.21 -26.62
C MET A 1 15.31 17.85 -27.30
N ASN A 2 16.23 16.95 -26.95
CA ASN A 2 16.31 15.64 -27.60
C ASN A 2 15.16 14.76 -27.08
N TYR A 3 14.10 14.57 -27.86
CA TYR A 3 12.91 13.80 -27.45
C TYR A 3 13.23 12.38 -26.99
N LYS A 4 14.33 11.79 -27.47
CA LYS A 4 14.81 10.48 -27.00
C LYS A 4 15.28 10.54 -25.54
N ALA A 5 16.04 11.58 -25.19
CA ALA A 5 16.49 11.79 -23.81
C ALA A 5 15.31 12.07 -22.88
N ALA A 6 14.32 12.86 -23.34
CA ALA A 6 13.10 13.11 -22.59
C ALA A 6 12.29 11.83 -22.35
N ALA A 7 12.13 10.98 -23.38
CA ALA A 7 11.45 9.70 -23.23
C ALA A 7 12.18 8.77 -22.25
N LEU A 8 13.52 8.71 -22.28
CA LEU A 8 14.30 7.93 -21.33
C LEU A 8 14.11 8.41 -19.88
N LEU A 9 14.11 9.73 -19.66
CA LEU A 9 13.83 10.31 -18.34
C LEU A 9 12.43 9.96 -17.84
N LEU A 10 11.42 10.01 -18.72
CA LEU A 10 10.05 9.66 -18.35
C LEU A 10 9.89 8.16 -18.06
N ILE A 11 10.56 7.29 -18.82
CA ILE A 11 10.59 5.84 -18.53
C ILE A 11 11.22 5.59 -17.16
N ALA A 12 12.38 6.20 -16.89
CA ALA A 12 13.02 6.09 -15.58
C ALA A 12 12.10 6.62 -14.47
N GLY A 13 11.41 7.74 -14.72
CA GLY A 13 10.40 8.28 -13.81
C GLY A 13 9.29 7.28 -13.50
N ILE A 14 8.67 6.67 -14.51
CA ILE A 14 7.60 5.67 -14.33
C ILE A 14 8.09 4.44 -13.56
N LEU A 15 9.33 4.02 -13.77
CA LEU A 15 9.90 2.86 -13.08
C LEU A 15 10.24 3.16 -11.62
N ILE A 16 10.80 4.34 -11.35
CA ILE A 16 11.31 4.71 -10.01
C ILE A 16 10.19 5.26 -9.13
N PHE A 17 9.25 6.02 -9.71
CA PHE A 17 8.24 6.76 -8.97
C PHE A 17 7.40 5.89 -8.03
N PRO A 18 6.87 4.71 -8.44
CA PRO A 18 6.10 3.87 -7.53
C PRO A 18 6.90 3.38 -6.32
N PHE A 19 8.20 3.08 -6.48
CA PHE A 19 9.07 2.70 -5.37
C PHE A 19 9.33 3.86 -4.42
N SER A 20 9.62 5.05 -4.98
CA SER A 20 9.83 6.26 -4.18
C SER A 20 8.57 6.62 -3.39
N ALA A 21 7.41 6.58 -4.04
CA ALA A 21 6.14 6.81 -3.39
C ALA A 21 5.94 5.80 -2.24
N ALA A 22 6.07 4.50 -2.49
CA ALA A 22 5.84 3.45 -1.49
C ALA A 22 6.83 3.47 -0.32
N SER A 23 7.98 4.15 -0.49
CA SER A 23 8.97 4.32 0.57
C SER A 23 8.71 5.58 1.41
N ILE A 24 8.13 6.62 0.83
CA ILE A 24 7.87 7.91 1.50
C ILE A 24 6.52 7.87 2.22
N PHE A 25 5.50 7.33 1.55
CA PHE A 25 4.13 7.26 2.03
C PHE A 25 3.86 5.89 2.65
N GLN A 26 4.43 5.66 3.82
CA GLN A 26 3.98 4.60 4.71
C GLN A 26 2.93 5.20 5.64
N GLU A 27 1.79 4.53 5.76
CA GLU A 27 0.74 4.93 6.69
C GLU A 27 1.32 4.91 8.11
N LYS A 28 1.46 6.11 8.69
CA LYS A 28 1.90 6.30 10.06
C LYS A 28 0.70 6.16 10.97
N ASP A 29 0.42 4.93 11.36
CA ASP A 29 -0.47 4.67 12.47
C ASP A 29 0.39 4.62 13.74
N GLU A 30 0.19 5.61 14.63
CA GLU A 30 0.94 5.73 15.89
C GLU A 30 0.69 4.54 16.84
N SER A 31 -0.38 3.77 16.60
CA SER A 31 -0.69 2.56 17.38
C SER A 31 0.03 1.30 16.89
N LEU A 32 0.75 1.38 15.77
CA LEU A 32 1.46 0.25 15.17
C LEU A 32 2.93 0.20 15.57
N TYR A 33 3.33 -0.94 16.08
CA TYR A 33 4.71 -1.33 16.32
C TYR A 33 5.29 -1.93 15.05
N THR A 34 6.45 -1.44 14.65
CA THR A 34 7.20 -1.97 13.50
C THR A 34 8.60 -2.33 13.97
N PHE A 35 8.89 -3.62 14.02
CA PHE A 35 10.13 -4.12 14.60
C PHE A 35 10.57 -5.43 13.96
N LYS A 36 11.86 -5.71 14.07
CA LYS A 36 12.47 -6.97 13.72
C LYS A 36 12.43 -7.89 14.93
N ALA A 37 11.94 -9.11 14.75
CA ALA A 37 11.77 -10.09 15.81
C ALA A 37 12.50 -11.38 15.47
N HIS A 38 13.16 -12.00 16.45
CA HIS A 38 13.66 -13.36 16.36
C HIS A 38 12.62 -14.33 16.93
N ILE A 39 12.13 -15.26 16.12
CA ILE A 39 11.09 -16.21 16.54
C ILE A 39 11.74 -17.36 17.30
N VAL A 40 11.50 -17.43 18.62
CA VAL A 40 12.07 -18.45 19.51
C VAL A 40 11.37 -19.78 19.32
N GLY A 41 10.04 -19.77 19.20
CA GLY A 41 9.27 -20.97 18.89
C GLY A 41 7.77 -20.82 19.06
N PRO A 42 6.99 -21.76 18.49
CA PRO A 42 5.55 -21.78 18.62
C PRO A 42 5.16 -22.13 20.06
N LEU A 43 4.19 -21.42 20.60
CA LEU A 43 3.54 -21.71 21.87
C LEU A 43 2.32 -22.61 21.62
N LYS A 44 1.90 -23.34 22.66
CA LYS A 44 0.65 -24.12 22.57
C LYS A 44 -0.51 -23.14 22.36
N SER A 45 -1.29 -23.38 21.30
CA SER A 45 -2.52 -22.64 21.03
C SER A 45 -3.73 -23.48 21.44
N SER A 46 -4.69 -22.85 22.12
CA SER A 46 -6.01 -23.43 22.40
C SER A 46 -7.00 -23.21 21.26
N TYR A 47 -6.64 -22.43 20.24
CA TYR A 47 -7.53 -21.97 19.19
C TYR A 47 -7.02 -22.35 17.80
N THR A 48 -7.93 -22.75 16.93
CA THR A 48 -7.59 -23.23 15.57
C THR A 48 -7.26 -22.11 14.58
N VAL A 49 -7.53 -20.85 14.93
CA VAL A 49 -7.41 -19.69 14.01
C VAL A 49 -6.18 -18.83 14.32
N TYR A 50 -5.66 -18.89 15.55
CA TYR A 50 -4.53 -18.09 16.01
C TYR A 50 -3.33 -18.96 16.34
N GLU A 51 -2.17 -18.54 15.83
CA GLU A 51 -0.87 -19.09 16.18
C GLU A 51 -0.14 -18.13 17.11
N TYR A 52 0.29 -18.65 18.26
CA TYR A 52 1.04 -17.90 19.26
C TYR A 52 2.51 -18.29 19.13
N SER A 53 3.39 -17.30 19.04
CA SER A 53 4.83 -17.53 18.99
C SER A 53 5.54 -16.64 19.98
N LEU A 54 6.47 -17.22 20.75
CA LEU A 54 7.37 -16.43 21.57
C LEU A 54 8.44 -15.81 20.67
N ALA A 55 8.69 -14.51 20.83
CA ALA A 55 9.68 -13.81 20.04
C ALA A 55 10.45 -12.77 20.86
N GLU A 56 11.68 -12.54 20.45
CA GLU A 56 12.53 -11.49 20.99
C GLU A 56 12.62 -10.34 19.99
N ALA A 57 12.23 -9.13 20.41
CA ALA A 57 12.37 -7.94 19.60
C ALA A 57 13.85 -7.49 19.58
N ILE A 58 14.38 -7.31 18.36
CA ILE A 58 15.79 -7.03 18.10
C ILE A 58 16.00 -5.55 17.76
N GLU A 59 15.15 -5.01 16.89
CA GLU A 59 15.33 -3.69 16.27
C GLU A 59 13.99 -3.04 15.96
N GLY A 60 13.89 -1.71 16.03
CA GLY A 60 12.71 -0.95 15.64
C GLY A 60 11.90 -0.45 16.84
N VAL A 61 10.61 -0.24 16.64
CA VAL A 61 9.68 0.23 17.67
C VAL A 61 8.84 -0.95 18.12
N TYR A 62 9.07 -1.39 19.35
CA TYR A 62 8.41 -2.54 19.98
C TYR A 62 8.02 -2.20 21.43
N PRO A 63 7.00 -2.86 21.98
CA PRO A 63 6.53 -2.55 23.33
C PRO A 63 7.48 -3.10 24.41
N GLU A 64 7.96 -4.33 24.25
CA GLU A 64 8.85 -5.02 25.18
C GLU A 64 9.86 -5.89 24.43
N LYS A 65 10.95 -6.29 25.11
CA LYS A 65 12.02 -7.09 24.50
C LYS A 65 11.57 -8.53 24.21
N GLU A 66 10.79 -9.10 25.11
CA GLU A 66 10.22 -10.43 24.97
C GLU A 66 8.70 -10.27 24.82
N ILE A 67 8.14 -10.83 23.76
CA ILE A 67 6.74 -10.62 23.39
C ILE A 67 6.13 -11.91 22.84
N ILE A 68 4.81 -11.96 22.90
CA ILE A 68 4.03 -13.01 22.26
C ILE A 68 3.41 -12.45 21.00
N LEU A 69 3.78 -13.03 19.87
CA LEU A 69 3.21 -12.71 18.58
C LEU A 69 1.95 -13.55 18.38
N VAL A 70 0.83 -12.86 18.17
CA VAL A 70 -0.46 -13.47 17.87
C VAL A 70 -0.71 -13.31 16.37
N THR A 71 -0.61 -14.41 15.64
CA THR A 71 -0.76 -14.44 14.19
C THR A 71 -2.10 -15.06 13.82
N SER A 72 -2.90 -14.37 13.02
CA SER A 72 -4.15 -14.92 12.48
C SER A 72 -3.89 -15.60 11.15
N MET A 73 -4.31 -16.85 10.97
CA MET A 73 -4.19 -17.54 9.69
C MET A 73 -5.07 -16.93 8.57
N ILE A 74 -5.99 -16.03 8.92
CA ILE A 74 -6.95 -15.43 7.99
C ILE A 74 -6.64 -13.95 7.74
N LEU A 75 -6.25 -13.23 8.80
CA LEU A 75 -6.17 -11.77 8.78
C LEU A 75 -4.74 -11.23 8.75
N THR A 76 -3.73 -12.03 9.10
CA THR A 76 -2.35 -11.59 8.98
C THR A 76 -1.92 -11.67 7.51
N GLU A 77 -1.29 -10.61 7.00
CA GLU A 77 -0.81 -10.54 5.63
C GLU A 77 0.71 -10.71 5.52
N GLY A 78 1.19 -11.06 4.33
CA GLY A 78 2.62 -11.09 4.02
C GLY A 78 3.26 -12.47 4.14
N ASP A 79 4.56 -12.50 4.42
CA ASP A 79 5.36 -13.73 4.37
C ASP A 79 5.32 -14.51 5.70
N ILE A 80 4.16 -15.07 6.04
CA ILE A 80 3.96 -15.80 7.31
C ILE A 80 4.88 -17.03 7.41
N GLN A 81 5.27 -17.63 6.28
CA GLN A 81 6.16 -18.79 6.27
C GLN A 81 7.55 -18.45 6.84
N SER A 82 8.01 -17.22 6.68
CA SER A 82 9.27 -16.76 7.27
C SER A 82 9.27 -16.83 8.80
N MET A 83 8.10 -16.67 9.45
CA MET A 83 7.96 -16.81 10.90
C MET A 83 8.10 -18.27 11.35
N GLN A 84 7.58 -19.21 10.56
CA GLN A 84 7.59 -20.64 10.89
C GLN A 84 8.98 -21.27 10.77
N GLN A 85 9.88 -20.65 10.01
CA GLN A 85 11.26 -21.12 9.81
C GLN A 85 12.24 -20.65 10.90
N GLN A 86 11.75 -20.16 12.05
CA GLN A 86 12.57 -19.71 13.20
C GLN A 86 13.64 -18.67 12.82
N ASN A 87 13.27 -17.76 11.90
CA ASN A 87 14.15 -16.72 11.41
C ASN A 87 13.90 -15.39 12.11
N GLU A 88 14.80 -14.44 11.85
CA GLU A 88 14.55 -13.03 12.14
C GLU A 88 13.64 -12.44 11.06
N VAL A 89 12.53 -11.82 11.47
CA VAL A 89 11.50 -11.31 10.57
C VAL A 89 11.10 -9.89 10.95
N TRP A 90 10.75 -9.08 9.97
CA TRP A 90 10.17 -7.76 10.23
C TRP A 90 8.66 -7.88 10.36
N ILE A 91 8.14 -7.34 11.45
CA ILE A 91 6.75 -7.42 11.86
C ILE A 91 6.19 -6.01 11.99
N LYS A 92 4.98 -5.82 11.46
CA LYS A 92 4.13 -4.67 11.72
C LYS A 92 2.88 -5.18 12.42
N GLY A 93 2.64 -4.71 13.63
CA GLY A 93 1.59 -5.22 14.49
C GLY A 93 1.11 -4.17 15.48
N ARG A 94 0.11 -4.53 16.27
CA ARG A 94 -0.46 -3.66 17.31
C ARG A 94 -0.47 -4.40 18.63
N LEU A 95 -0.49 -3.64 19.73
CA LEU A 95 -0.82 -4.25 21.02
C LEU A 95 -2.20 -4.88 20.94
N LEU A 96 -2.29 -6.12 21.40
CA LEU A 96 -3.56 -6.78 21.58
C LEU A 96 -4.21 -6.19 22.84
N THR A 97 -5.21 -5.33 22.67
CA THR A 97 -6.02 -4.78 23.77
C THR A 97 -7.35 -5.52 23.88
N GLU A 98 -7.98 -5.45 25.05
CA GLU A 98 -9.25 -6.15 25.36
C GLU A 98 -10.35 -5.93 24.30
N ASP A 99 -10.40 -4.74 23.68
CA ASP A 99 -11.41 -4.36 22.68
C ASP A 99 -11.33 -5.15 21.36
N TYR A 100 -10.17 -5.74 21.04
CA TYR A 100 -9.96 -6.51 19.81
C TYR A 100 -10.18 -8.00 20.00
N VAL A 101 -10.42 -8.43 21.24
CA VAL A 101 -10.53 -9.83 21.61
C VAL A 101 -12.01 -10.16 21.85
N CYS A 102 -12.56 -11.04 21.00
CA CYS A 102 -13.76 -11.80 21.36
C CYS A 102 -13.40 -12.73 22.54
N GLY A 103 -13.47 -12.21 23.77
CA GLY A 103 -13.33 -12.94 25.03
C GLY A 103 -11.95 -13.59 25.27
N THR A 104 -11.24 -13.14 26.30
CA THR A 104 -10.27 -13.95 27.07
C THR A 104 -9.20 -14.69 26.25
N HIS A 105 -8.34 -13.98 25.51
CA HIS A 105 -7.19 -14.57 24.81
C HIS A 105 -5.83 -14.30 25.49
N GLU A 106 -5.82 -13.88 26.76
CA GLU A 106 -4.59 -13.82 27.57
C GLU A 106 -4.15 -15.23 27.97
N MET A 107 -3.56 -15.96 27.02
CA MET A 107 -3.03 -17.29 27.29
C MET A 107 -1.73 -17.23 28.12
N TYR A 108 -1.16 -16.03 28.29
CA TYR A 108 0.10 -15.75 29.02
C TYR A 108 0.09 -14.32 29.62
N PRO A 109 -0.66 -14.05 30.69
CA PRO A 109 -0.94 -12.69 31.17
C PRO A 109 0.32 -11.88 31.56
N ASP A 110 1.43 -12.54 31.83
CA ASP A 110 2.69 -11.92 32.26
C ASP A 110 3.57 -11.40 31.09
N VAL A 111 3.15 -11.59 29.83
CA VAL A 111 3.91 -11.18 28.65
C VAL A 111 3.06 -10.36 27.69
N THR A 112 3.64 -9.30 27.15
CA THR A 112 2.96 -8.44 26.18
C THR A 112 2.60 -9.19 24.89
N HIS A 113 1.34 -9.09 24.48
CA HIS A 113 0.84 -9.69 23.25
C HIS A 113 0.76 -8.65 22.12
N VAL A 114 1.40 -8.97 20.99
CA VAL A 114 1.35 -8.17 19.76
C VAL A 114 0.57 -8.96 18.71
N TYR A 115 -0.56 -8.40 18.28
CA TYR A 115 -1.29 -8.90 17.14
C TYR A 115 -0.55 -8.54 15.84
N VAL A 116 -0.15 -9.56 15.09
CA VAL A 116 0.61 -9.41 13.86
C VAL A 116 -0.35 -9.08 12.72
N ILE A 117 -0.21 -7.88 12.15
CA ILE A 117 -1.00 -7.45 11.00
C ILE A 117 -0.26 -7.81 9.70
N GLN A 118 1.04 -7.52 9.63
CA GLN A 118 1.85 -7.79 8.45
C GLN A 118 3.22 -8.37 8.82
N VAL A 119 3.65 -9.33 8.01
CA VAL A 119 5.02 -9.85 8.01
C VAL A 119 5.71 -9.40 6.74
N LYS A 120 6.85 -8.72 6.88
CA LYS A 120 7.60 -8.20 5.74
C LYS A 120 8.26 -9.33 4.95
N GLY A 121 8.02 -9.37 3.65
CA GLY A 121 8.87 -10.11 2.70
C GLY A 121 9.98 -9.19 2.16
N VAL A 122 10.12 -9.15 0.83
CA VAL A 122 10.98 -8.16 0.16
C VAL A 122 10.47 -6.72 0.38
N LEU A 123 9.15 -6.55 0.34
CA LEU A 123 8.42 -5.32 0.62
C LEU A 123 7.30 -5.62 1.62
N TRP A 124 6.82 -4.58 2.30
CA TRP A 124 5.61 -4.71 3.11
C TRP A 124 4.39 -4.97 2.22
N PRO A 125 3.38 -5.74 2.67
CA PRO A 125 2.13 -5.95 1.92
C PRO A 125 1.48 -4.64 1.45
N GLU A 126 1.42 -3.63 2.32
CA GLU A 126 0.93 -2.28 1.99
C GLU A 126 1.72 -1.62 0.84
N GLN A 127 3.05 -1.76 0.84
CA GLN A 127 3.89 -1.23 -0.24
C GLN A 127 3.64 -1.95 -1.56
N ILE A 128 3.39 -3.26 -1.52
CA ILE A 128 3.05 -4.05 -2.71
C ILE A 128 1.69 -3.62 -3.27
N TYR A 129 0.70 -3.43 -2.39
CA TYR A 129 -0.62 -2.92 -2.78
C TYR A 129 -0.48 -1.55 -3.46
N MET A 130 0.21 -0.63 -2.80
CA MET A 130 0.45 0.72 -3.29
C MET A 130 1.16 0.74 -4.64
N PHE A 131 2.21 -0.06 -4.78
CA PHE A 131 2.94 -0.24 -6.04
C PHE A 131 2.03 -0.74 -7.17
N LYS A 132 1.20 -1.76 -6.90
CA LYS A 132 0.24 -2.30 -7.87
C LYS A 132 -0.80 -1.25 -8.28
N THR A 133 -1.31 -0.48 -7.33
CA THR A 133 -2.32 0.56 -7.58
C THR A 133 -1.73 1.68 -8.45
N LEU A 134 -0.54 2.17 -8.13
CA LEU A 134 0.14 3.18 -8.94
C LEU A 134 0.45 2.67 -10.36
N LEU A 135 0.93 1.45 -10.52
CA LEU A 135 1.18 0.89 -11.86
C LEU A 135 -0.09 0.72 -12.71
N LYS A 136 -1.24 0.44 -12.08
CA LYS A 136 -2.52 0.33 -12.78
C LYS A 136 -3.15 1.69 -13.09
N SER A 137 -2.74 2.75 -12.39
CA SER A 137 -3.39 4.06 -12.47
C SER A 137 -3.47 4.66 -13.87
N PRO A 138 -2.47 4.54 -14.78
CA PRO A 138 -2.59 5.09 -16.13
C PRO A 138 -3.73 4.46 -16.93
N VAL A 139 -4.04 3.19 -16.66
CA VAL A 139 -5.11 2.47 -17.36
C VAL A 139 -6.46 2.78 -16.74
N THR A 140 -6.56 2.74 -15.41
CA THR A 140 -7.82 3.06 -14.71
C THR A 140 -8.20 4.53 -14.86
N GLY A 141 -7.21 5.43 -14.99
CA GLY A 141 -7.42 6.85 -15.24
C GLY A 141 -8.10 7.16 -16.56
N LEU A 142 -7.97 6.31 -17.59
CA LEU A 142 -8.66 6.50 -18.88
C LEU A 142 -10.19 6.45 -18.74
N VAL A 143 -10.70 5.78 -17.71
CA VAL A 143 -12.13 5.62 -17.46
C VAL A 143 -12.72 6.80 -16.66
N ALA A 144 -11.87 7.70 -16.13
CA ALA A 144 -12.28 8.84 -15.32
C ALA A 144 -13.32 9.76 -15.99
N PRO A 145 -13.24 10.09 -17.29
CA PRO A 145 -14.24 10.94 -17.95
C PRO A 145 -15.64 10.30 -18.02
N SER A 146 -15.73 8.97 -18.08
CA SER A 146 -17.02 8.28 -18.02
C SER A 146 -17.54 8.23 -16.58
N TYR A 147 -16.64 8.01 -15.62
CA TYR A 147 -16.97 7.93 -14.21
C TYR A 147 -17.45 9.27 -13.64
N ILE A 148 -16.84 10.41 -14.04
CA ILE A 148 -17.31 11.74 -13.61
C ILE A 148 -18.71 12.05 -14.12
N TRP A 149 -19.08 11.55 -15.30
CA TRP A 149 -20.43 11.72 -15.82
C TRP A 149 -21.44 10.89 -15.02
N PHE A 150 -21.09 9.64 -14.70
CA PHE A 150 -21.89 8.79 -13.82
C PHE A 150 -22.06 9.41 -12.43
N TYR A 151 -20.97 9.93 -11.84
CA TYR A 151 -20.96 10.62 -10.56
C TYR A 151 -21.92 11.81 -10.52
N LEU A 152 -21.90 12.66 -11.56
CA LEU A 152 -22.72 13.88 -11.60
C LEU A 152 -24.20 13.62 -11.89
N VAL A 153 -24.53 12.52 -12.57
CA VAL A 153 -25.87 12.27 -13.13
C VAL A 153 -26.63 11.18 -12.36
N VAL A 154 -25.93 10.19 -11.80
CA VAL A 154 -26.54 8.96 -11.25
C VAL A 154 -26.32 8.81 -9.75
N GLU A 155 -25.12 9.11 -9.25
CA GLU A 155 -24.81 8.97 -7.82
C GLU A 155 -25.20 10.19 -6.99
N ASN A 156 -25.53 9.95 -5.71
CA ASN A 156 -25.83 11.02 -4.77
C ASN A 156 -24.50 11.62 -4.26
N PRO A 157 -24.20 12.92 -4.50
CA PRO A 157 -22.91 13.51 -4.18
C PRO A 157 -22.57 13.54 -2.68
N SER A 158 -23.53 13.20 -1.81
CA SER A 158 -23.36 13.14 -0.36
C SER A 158 -22.52 11.97 0.15
N ILE A 159 -22.22 10.98 -0.70
CA ILE A 159 -21.47 9.77 -0.33
C ILE A 159 -19.94 9.96 -0.46
N HIS A 160 -19.50 10.97 -1.22
CA HIS A 160 -18.09 11.12 -1.58
C HIS A 160 -17.44 12.35 -0.95
N THR A 161 -16.17 12.20 -0.58
CA THR A 161 -15.36 13.31 -0.08
C THR A 161 -14.99 14.27 -1.21
N PHE A 162 -14.85 15.55 -0.88
CA PHE A 162 -14.41 16.58 -1.83
C PHE A 162 -13.07 16.22 -2.50
N GLU A 163 -12.18 15.56 -1.76
CA GLU A 163 -10.87 15.11 -2.23
C GLU A 163 -10.99 14.07 -3.34
N GLN A 164 -11.82 13.04 -3.18
CA GLN A 164 -12.09 12.04 -4.21
C GLN A 164 -12.62 12.67 -5.50
N PHE A 165 -13.56 13.62 -5.38
CA PHE A 165 -14.09 14.34 -6.54
C PHE A 165 -13.02 15.18 -7.25
N SER A 166 -12.14 15.86 -6.50
CA SER A 166 -11.07 16.67 -7.07
C SER A 166 -10.07 15.85 -7.88
N VAL A 167 -9.72 14.65 -7.38
CA VAL A 167 -8.83 13.70 -8.08
C VAL A 167 -9.48 13.25 -9.39
N LEU A 168 -10.78 12.95 -9.36
CA LEU A 168 -11.53 12.52 -10.54
C LEU A 168 -11.58 13.61 -11.63
N VAL A 169 -11.78 14.87 -11.24
CA VAL A 169 -11.73 16.03 -12.15
C VAL A 169 -10.34 16.17 -12.77
N MET A 170 -9.27 16.11 -11.95
CA MET A 170 -7.89 16.19 -12.41
C MET A 170 -7.57 15.09 -13.44
N LYS A 171 -7.95 13.83 -13.16
CA LYS A 171 -7.77 12.71 -14.10
C LYS A 171 -8.53 12.95 -15.41
N THR A 172 -9.75 13.45 -15.32
CA THR A 172 -10.58 13.75 -16.50
C THR A 172 -9.92 14.81 -17.39
N VAL A 173 -9.47 15.93 -16.80
CA VAL A 173 -8.76 16.98 -17.53
C VAL A 173 -7.48 16.43 -18.17
N LEU A 174 -6.73 15.63 -17.43
CA LEU A 174 -5.49 15.02 -17.92
C LEU A 174 -5.75 14.10 -19.13
N VAL A 175 -6.81 13.29 -19.10
CA VAL A 175 -7.19 12.41 -20.23
C VAL A 175 -7.53 13.23 -21.47
N TYR A 176 -8.39 14.26 -21.35
CA TYR A 176 -8.73 15.11 -22.49
C TYR A 176 -7.52 15.86 -23.05
N ALA A 177 -6.64 16.37 -22.17
CA ALA A 177 -5.41 17.02 -22.59
C ALA A 177 -4.47 16.06 -23.33
N ALA A 178 -4.34 14.81 -22.86
CA ALA A 178 -3.55 13.78 -23.51
C ALA A 178 -4.12 13.43 -24.89
N ILE A 179 -5.43 13.19 -25.00
CA ILE A 179 -6.12 12.90 -26.28
C ILE A 179 -5.89 14.05 -27.28
N PHE A 180 -6.15 15.29 -26.88
CA PHE A 180 -5.95 16.46 -27.73
C PHE A 180 -4.49 16.57 -28.20
N SER A 181 -3.54 16.36 -27.28
CA SER A 181 -2.11 16.43 -27.59
C SER A 181 -1.67 15.32 -28.56
N VAL A 182 -2.14 14.09 -28.37
CA VAL A 182 -1.88 12.97 -29.28
C VAL A 182 -2.44 13.26 -30.68
N ILE A 183 -3.66 13.80 -30.78
CA ILE A 183 -4.27 14.17 -32.07
C ILE A 183 -3.46 15.27 -32.76
N ARG A 184 -3.08 16.31 -32.01
CA ARG A 184 -2.32 17.47 -32.54
C ARG A 184 -0.94 17.07 -33.06
N TYR A 185 -0.23 16.20 -32.35
CA TYR A 185 1.16 15.81 -32.66
C TYR A 185 1.28 14.41 -33.29
N ARG A 186 0.19 13.88 -33.85
CA ARG A 186 0.10 12.49 -34.35
C ARG A 186 1.17 12.07 -35.37
N THR A 187 1.77 13.03 -36.09
CA THR A 187 2.82 12.77 -37.09
C THR A 187 4.21 12.63 -36.45
N GLU A 188 4.39 13.09 -35.22
CA GLU A 188 5.68 13.14 -34.54
C GLU A 188 5.79 12.03 -33.49
N LYS A 189 6.20 10.83 -33.93
CA LYS A 189 6.23 9.60 -33.11
C LYS A 189 6.86 9.79 -31.72
N TRP A 190 7.98 10.51 -31.63
CA TRP A 190 8.67 10.74 -30.37
C TRP A 190 7.92 11.66 -29.41
N ILE A 191 7.20 12.65 -29.94
CA ILE A 191 6.36 13.54 -29.14
C ILE A 191 5.17 12.76 -28.58
N VAL A 192 4.50 11.96 -29.42
CA VAL A 192 3.39 11.09 -28.99
C VAL A 192 3.85 10.14 -27.88
N MET A 193 5.02 9.52 -28.02
CA MET A 193 5.59 8.67 -26.97
C MET A 193 5.81 9.45 -25.67
N CYS A 194 6.39 10.65 -25.73
CA CYS A 194 6.57 11.50 -24.55
C CYS A 194 5.23 11.89 -23.91
N ILE A 195 4.19 12.17 -24.70
CA ILE A 195 2.85 12.49 -24.20
C ILE A 195 2.27 11.30 -23.43
N ILE A 196 2.38 10.08 -23.97
CA ILE A 196 1.87 8.86 -23.31
C ILE A 196 2.62 8.59 -22.00
N LEU A 197 3.95 8.72 -22.00
CA LEU A 197 4.76 8.52 -20.80
C LEU A 197 4.49 9.60 -19.74
N ALA A 198 4.37 10.86 -20.16
CA ALA A 198 4.01 11.95 -19.26
C ALA A 198 2.61 11.77 -18.69
N TYR A 199 1.64 11.34 -19.50
CA TYR A 199 0.30 10.98 -19.05
C TYR A 199 0.36 9.89 -17.98
N ALA A 200 1.11 8.80 -18.22
CA ALA A 200 1.24 7.72 -17.25
C ALA A 200 1.80 8.22 -15.92
N LEU A 201 2.91 8.97 -15.95
CA LEU A 201 3.53 9.51 -14.74
C LEU A 201 2.60 10.47 -13.98
N MET A 202 1.93 11.38 -14.69
CA MET A 202 1.00 12.34 -14.07
C MET A 202 -0.21 11.62 -13.47
N THR A 203 -0.70 10.56 -14.11
CA THR A 203 -1.80 9.77 -13.57
C THR A 203 -1.39 9.05 -12.29
N MET A 204 -0.16 8.54 -12.20
CA MET A 204 0.41 7.99 -10.96
C MET A 204 0.45 9.04 -9.85
N MET A 205 0.95 10.25 -10.14
CA MET A 205 1.02 11.34 -9.17
C MET A 205 -0.37 11.75 -8.65
N ILE A 206 -1.34 11.91 -9.56
CA ILE A 206 -2.71 12.30 -9.22
C ILE A 206 -3.44 11.22 -8.43
N SER A 207 -3.03 9.95 -8.54
CA SER A 207 -3.63 8.83 -7.81
C SER A 207 -3.04 8.64 -6.40
N ILE A 208 -2.04 9.41 -6.00
CA ILE A 208 -1.47 9.31 -4.64
C ILE A 208 -2.53 9.54 -3.55
N PRO A 209 -3.37 10.59 -3.61
CA PRO A 209 -4.35 10.83 -2.56
C PRO A 209 -5.32 9.66 -2.38
N GLU A 210 -5.70 8.97 -3.46
CA GLU A 210 -6.60 7.80 -3.41
C GLU A 210 -6.04 6.62 -2.61
N LEU A 211 -4.75 6.62 -2.31
CA LEU A 211 -4.12 5.56 -1.52
C LEU A 211 -4.37 5.70 -0.02
N PHE A 212 -4.90 6.84 0.43
CA PHE A 212 -5.14 7.14 1.85
C PHE A 212 -6.63 7.17 2.22
N TYR A 213 -7.53 6.83 1.29
CA TYR A 213 -8.99 6.85 1.49
C TYR A 213 -9.62 5.48 1.26
#